data_AF-A0A2J0LC33-F1
#
_entry.id   AF-A0A2J0LC33-F1
#
_cell.length_a   1.000
_cell.length_b   1.000
_cell.length_c   1.000
_cell.angle_alpha   90.00
_cell.angle_beta   90.00
_cell.angle_gamma   90.00
#
_symmetry.space_group_name_H-M   'P 1'
#
loop_
_entity.id
_entity.type
_entity.pdbx_description
1 polymer ?
#
loop_
_entity_poly.entity_id
_entity_poly.type
_entity_poly.pdbx_seq_one_letter_code
_entity_poly.pdbx_strand_id
1 'polypeptide(L)'
;MYTALQSFGYILVFKPTLQGAKGKIKGNVDAELVLHAMKEQLHYDKALIVSGDGDFSCLVEYLKKMNKLLNLMIPDRNQYSSLLRTFNADIVFMNNLRAKLEFHLP
;
A
#
# COMPACT_ATOMS: atom_id res chain seq x y z
N MET A 1 -6.55 -5.48 16.36
CA MET A 1 -5.82 -4.95 15.19
C MET A 1 -6.25 -3.52 14.84
N TYR A 2 -7.51 -3.27 14.43
CA TYR A 2 -7.95 -1.93 14.01
C TYR A 2 -7.73 -0.84 15.07
N THR A 3 -8.10 -1.11 16.33
CA THR A 3 -7.85 -0.19 17.45
C THR A 3 -6.37 0.13 17.63
N ALA A 4 -5.49 -0.87 17.44
CA ALA A 4 -4.05 -0.67 17.56
C ALA A 4 -3.52 0.24 16.44
N LEU A 5 -3.92 -0.01 15.18
CA LEU A 5 -3.57 0.86 14.05
C LEU A 5 -4.02 2.31 14.29
N GLN A 6 -5.26 2.51 14.76
CA GLN A 6 -5.74 3.85 15.09
C GLN A 6 -4.94 4.48 16.24
N SER A 7 -4.60 3.71 17.27
CA SER A 7 -3.76 4.20 18.38
C SER A 7 -2.34 4.58 17.94
N PHE A 8 -1.84 3.98 16.85
CA PHE A 8 -0.55 4.33 16.23
C PHE A 8 -0.66 5.52 15.26
N GLY A 9 -1.84 6.14 15.15
CA GLY A 9 -2.08 7.32 14.32
C GLY A 9 -2.53 7.02 12.89
N TYR A 10 -2.78 5.76 12.53
CA TYR A 10 -3.33 5.43 11.21
C TYR A 10 -4.81 5.82 11.10
N ILE A 11 -5.15 6.47 9.99
CA ILE A 11 -6.54 6.67 9.58
C ILE A 11 -6.98 5.43 8.82
N LEU A 12 -8.00 4.75 9.34
CA LEU A 12 -8.59 3.57 8.69
C LEU A 12 -9.72 3.99 7.76
N VAL A 13 -9.57 3.71 6.47
CA VAL A 13 -10.60 3.92 5.45
C VAL A 13 -11.30 2.60 5.18
N PHE A 14 -12.59 2.51 5.53
CA PHE A 14 -13.37 1.29 5.39
C PHE A 14 -14.20 1.31 4.10
N LYS A 15 -14.24 0.16 3.41
CA LYS A 15 -15.10 -0.09 2.25
C LYS A 15 -16.18 -1.11 2.63
N PRO A 16 -17.45 -0.90 2.24
CA PRO A 16 -18.48 -1.91 2.43
C PRO A 16 -18.17 -3.15 1.57
N THR A 17 -18.36 -4.34 2.14
CA THR A 17 -18.19 -5.60 1.40
C THR A 17 -19.40 -5.88 0.52
N LEU A 18 -19.17 -6.34 -0.71
CA LEU A 18 -20.24 -6.73 -1.62
C LEU A 18 -20.36 -8.26 -1.67
N GLN A 19 -21.59 -8.76 -1.63
CA GLN A 19 -21.83 -10.18 -1.86
C GLN A 19 -21.83 -10.45 -3.37
N GLY A 20 -20.84 -11.20 -3.83
CA GLY A 20 -20.71 -11.62 -5.22
C GLY A 20 -21.60 -12.81 -5.56
N ALA A 21 -21.55 -13.20 -6.83
CA ALA A 21 -22.19 -14.42 -7.31
C ALA A 21 -21.75 -15.64 -6.48
N LYS A 22 -22.71 -16.52 -6.16
CA LYS A 22 -22.51 -17.73 -5.34
C LYS A 22 -22.06 -17.45 -3.88
N GLY A 23 -22.40 -16.28 -3.33
CA GLY A 23 -22.15 -15.96 -1.91
C GLY A 23 -20.71 -15.58 -1.58
N LYS A 24 -19.80 -15.50 -2.56
CA LYS A 24 -18.42 -15.08 -2.32
C LYS A 24 -18.37 -13.58 -2.02
N ILE A 25 -17.86 -13.22 -0.86
CA ILE A 25 -17.65 -11.81 -0.48
C ILE A 25 -16.51 -11.21 -1.33
N LYS A 26 -16.77 -10.06 -1.96
CA LYS A 26 -15.75 -9.24 -2.62
C LYS A 26 -15.37 -8.09 -1.70
N GLY A 27 -14.06 -7.96 -1.45
CA GLY A 27 -13.51 -6.95 -0.53
C GLY A 27 -12.14 -6.42 -0.96
N ASN A 28 -11.80 -6.47 -2.26
CA ASN A 28 -10.62 -5.75 -2.74
C ASN A 28 -10.82 -4.24 -2.55
N VAL A 29 -9.72 -3.51 -2.45
CA VAL A 29 -9.72 -2.06 -2.19
C VAL A 29 -8.89 -1.31 -3.22
N ASP A 30 -8.51 -1.98 -4.31
CA ASP A 30 -7.48 -1.51 -5.24
C ASP A 30 -7.92 -0.19 -5.90
N ALA A 31 -9.17 -0.14 -6.39
CA ALA A 31 -9.74 1.05 -7.00
C ALA A 31 -9.90 2.20 -5.99
N GLU A 32 -10.37 1.91 -4.76
CA GLU A 32 -10.53 2.91 -3.71
C GLU A 32 -9.19 3.48 -3.26
N LEU A 33 -8.15 2.64 -3.17
CA LEU A 33 -6.80 3.08 -2.83
C LEU A 33 -6.24 4.01 -3.90
N VAL A 34 -6.35 3.62 -5.18
CA VAL A 34 -5.93 4.47 -6.30
C VAL A 34 -6.69 5.80 -6.26
N LEU A 35 -8.02 5.78 -6.15
CA LEU A 35 -8.82 6.99 -6.11
C LEU A 35 -8.48 7.88 -4.91
N HIS A 36 -8.28 7.29 -3.73
CA HIS A 36 -7.91 8.03 -2.53
C HIS A 36 -6.55 8.72 -2.67
N ALA A 37 -5.53 8.00 -3.16
CA ALA A 37 -4.20 8.55 -3.41
C ALA A 37 -4.24 9.74 -4.40
N MET A 38 -5.13 9.69 -5.39
CA MET A 38 -5.34 10.77 -6.35
C MET A 38 -6.09 11.96 -5.74
N LYS A 39 -7.16 11.71 -4.97
CA LYS A 39 -7.94 12.78 -4.32
C LYS A 39 -7.11 13.59 -3.34
N GLU A 40 -6.23 12.93 -2.59
CA GLU A 40 -5.40 13.56 -1.57
C GLU A 40 -4.08 14.13 -2.12
N GLN A 41 -3.85 14.09 -3.44
CA GLN A 41 -2.56 14.45 -4.05
C GLN A 41 -2.06 15.86 -3.71
N LEU A 42 -2.97 16.79 -3.41
CA LEU A 42 -2.66 18.16 -3.00
C LEU A 42 -2.45 18.31 -1.48
N HIS A 43 -2.81 17.30 -0.68
CA HIS A 43 -2.74 17.31 0.78
C HIS A 43 -1.57 16.49 1.35
N TYR A 44 -0.72 15.93 0.49
CA TYR A 44 0.55 15.32 0.88
C TYR A 44 1.71 15.77 0.00
N ASP A 45 2.92 15.81 0.57
CA ASP A 45 4.15 16.13 -0.17
C ASP A 45 4.58 14.95 -1.04
N LYS A 46 4.67 13.77 -0.43
CA LYS A 46 5.07 12.52 -1.07
C LYS A 46 4.26 11.34 -0.52
N ALA A 47 4.04 10.31 -1.35
CA ALA A 47 3.31 9.10 -1.00
C ALA A 47 4.27 7.90 -0.86
N LEU A 48 4.17 7.19 0.26
CA LEU A 48 4.74 5.85 0.44
C LEU A 48 3.65 4.81 0.13
N ILE A 49 3.78 4.10 -0.98
CA ILE A 49 2.84 3.03 -1.33
C ILE A 49 3.35 1.73 -0.70
N VAL A 50 2.55 1.08 0.15
CA VAL A 50 2.92 -0.19 0.80
C VAL A 50 2.12 -1.32 0.16
N SER A 51 2.70 -2.01 -0.82
CA SER A 51 2.06 -3.14 -1.50
C SER A 51 3.06 -3.97 -2.30
N GLY A 52 2.83 -5.28 -2.39
CA GLY A 52 3.52 -6.18 -3.32
C GLY A 52 2.73 -6.47 -4.61
N ASP A 53 1.55 -5.87 -4.77
CA ASP A 53 0.61 -6.13 -5.86
C ASP A 53 0.97 -5.34 -7.13
N GLY A 54 1.02 -6.06 -8.27
CA GLY A 54 1.34 -5.48 -9.58
C GLY A 54 0.26 -4.55 -10.12
N ASP A 55 -0.97 -4.65 -9.62
CA ASP A 55 -2.09 -3.81 -10.05
C ASP A 55 -1.87 -2.33 -9.70
N PHE A 56 -1.01 -2.03 -8.72
CA PHE A 56 -0.64 -0.66 -8.37
C PHE A 56 0.51 -0.09 -9.21
N SER A 57 1.06 -0.84 -10.17
CA SER A 57 2.15 -0.36 -11.04
C SER A 57 1.82 0.97 -11.72
N CYS A 58 0.58 1.15 -12.19
CA CYS A 58 0.13 2.39 -12.82
C CYS A 58 0.11 3.58 -11.85
N LEU A 59 -0.32 3.38 -10.60
CA LEU A 59 -0.32 4.41 -9.56
C LEU A 59 1.11 4.82 -9.21
N VAL A 60 2.00 3.84 -9.02
CA VAL A 60 3.41 4.09 -8.70
C VAL A 60 4.07 4.89 -9.82
N GLU A 61 3.86 4.50 -11.08
CA GLU A 61 4.39 5.22 -12.24
C GLU A 61 3.86 6.66 -12.31
N TYR A 62 2.55 6.85 -12.10
CA TYR A 62 1.94 8.18 -12.13
C TYR A 62 2.51 9.08 -11.03
N LEU A 63 2.54 8.61 -9.78
CA LEU A 63 3.09 9.37 -8.66
C LEU A 63 4.57 9.70 -8.86
N LYS A 64 5.36 8.79 -9.45
CA LYS A 64 6.75 9.06 -9.80
C LYS A 64 6.88 10.19 -10.82
N LYS A 65 6.10 10.16 -11.90
CA LYS A 65 6.08 11.22 -12.93
C LYS A 65 5.68 12.58 -12.38
N MET A 66 4.77 12.62 -11.42
CA MET A 66 4.33 13.85 -10.76
C MET A 66 5.28 14.33 -9.66
N ASN A 67 6.44 13.67 -9.47
CA ASN A 67 7.34 13.91 -8.35
C ASN A 67 6.62 13.81 -6.99
N LYS A 68 5.62 12.92 -6.89
CA LYS A 68 4.81 12.67 -5.69
C LYS A 68 5.10 11.32 -5.04
N LEU A 69 5.84 10.42 -5.67
CA LEU A 69 6.27 9.16 -5.03
C LEU A 69 7.42 9.45 -4.05
N LEU A 70 7.29 8.92 -2.82
CA LEU A 70 8.42 8.77 -1.88
C LEU A 70 9.17 7.48 -2.22
N ASN A 71 8.52 6.34 -2.00
CA ASN A 71 9.03 5.01 -2.29
C ASN A 71 7.85 4.03 -2.49
N LEU A 72 8.16 2.87 -3.06
CA LEU A 72 7.29 1.69 -3.03
C LEU A 72 7.83 0.73 -1.97
N MET A 73 7.11 0.57 -0.86
CA MET A 73 7.47 -0.38 0.19
C MET A 73 6.87 -1.75 -0.09
N ILE A 74 7.75 -2.74 -0.27
CA ILE A 74 7.37 -4.14 -0.47
C ILE A 74 7.39 -4.86 0.88
N PRO A 75 6.26 -5.45 1.33
CA PRO A 75 6.20 -6.15 2.62
C PRO A 75 7.11 -7.38 2.71
N ASP A 76 7.20 -8.15 1.63
CA ASP A 76 8.02 -9.35 1.54
C ASP A 76 8.82 -9.38 0.24
N ARG A 77 10.14 -9.27 0.35
CA ARG A 77 11.09 -9.30 -0.78
C ARG A 77 11.02 -10.57 -1.62
N ASN A 78 10.52 -11.67 -1.06
CA ASN A 78 10.40 -12.94 -1.76
C ASN A 78 9.03 -13.12 -2.43
N GLN A 79 8.06 -12.24 -2.15
CA GLN A 79 6.67 -12.38 -2.59
C GLN A 79 6.08 -11.04 -3.03
N TYR A 80 6.42 -10.63 -4.26
CA TYR A 80 5.83 -9.46 -4.91
C TYR A 80 5.82 -9.61 -6.43
N SER A 81 4.94 -8.86 -7.10
CA SER A 81 4.75 -8.95 -8.56
C SER A 81 6.01 -8.55 -9.32
N SER A 82 6.36 -9.32 -10.35
CA SER A 82 7.47 -9.00 -11.26
C SER A 82 7.28 -7.67 -12.00
N LEU A 83 6.03 -7.21 -12.18
CA LEU A 83 5.71 -5.91 -12.77
C LEU A 83 6.34 -4.75 -11.99
N LEU A 84 6.47 -4.90 -10.67
CA LEU A 84 7.02 -3.84 -9.82
C LEU A 84 8.55 -3.72 -9.91
N ARG A 85 9.25 -4.68 -10.54
CA ARG A 85 10.71 -4.65 -10.69
C ARG A 85 11.21 -3.48 -11.52
N THR A 86 10.36 -2.90 -12.38
CA THR A 86 10.68 -1.68 -13.13
C THR A 86 10.94 -0.48 -12.19
N PHE A 87 10.44 -0.53 -10.95
CA PHE A 87 10.62 0.50 -9.92
C PHE A 87 11.72 0.17 -8.90
N ASN A 88 12.69 -0.70 -9.24
CA ASN A 88 13.73 -1.16 -8.30
C ASN A 88 14.48 -0.03 -7.57
N ALA A 89 14.70 1.12 -8.22
CA ALA A 89 15.36 2.28 -7.60
C ALA A 89 14.50 2.97 -6.53
N ASP A 90 13.17 2.81 -6.60
CA ASP A 90 12.21 3.40 -5.67
C ASP A 90 11.74 2.39 -4.59
N ILE A 91 12.11 1.11 -4.72
CA ILE A 91 11.68 0.05 -3.81
C ILE A 91 12.46 0.07 -2.50
N VAL A 92 11.72 -0.03 -1.38
CA VAL A 92 12.26 -0.35 -0.06
C VAL A 92 11.60 -1.63 0.46
N PHE A 93 12.38 -2.55 1.04
CA PHE A 93 11.83 -3.80 1.57
C PHE A 93 11.57 -3.70 3.07
N MET A 94 10.35 -4.00 3.50
CA MET A 94 9.98 -4.00 4.92
C MET A 94 10.76 -5.06 5.72
N ASN A 95 11.20 -6.15 5.08
CA ASN A 95 12.07 -7.16 5.69
C ASN A 95 13.35 -6.53 6.31
N ASN A 96 13.87 -5.44 5.71
CA ASN A 96 15.08 -4.75 6.21
C ASN A 96 14.81 -3.98 7.51
N LEU A 97 13.54 -3.77 7.87
CA LEU A 97 13.12 -3.02 9.05
C LEU A 97 12.82 -3.93 10.24
N ARG A 98 12.93 -5.26 10.10
CA ARG A 98 12.59 -6.23 11.15
C ARG A 98 13.22 -5.89 12.50
N ALA A 99 14.52 -5.62 12.53
CA ALA A 99 15.24 -5.30 13.76
C ALA A 99 14.70 -4.04 14.49
N LYS A 100 14.00 -3.15 13.80
CA LYS A 100 13.41 -1.93 14.36
C LYS A 100 11.92 -2.05 14.68
N LEU A 101 11.19 -2.85 13.91
CA LEU A 101 9.73 -2.87 13.90
C LEU A 101 9.13 -4.17 14.42
N GLU A 102 9.94 -5.21 14.62
CA GLU A 102 9.46 -6.49 15.11
C GLU A 102 8.82 -6.33 16.49
N PHE A 103 7.55 -6.72 16.58
CA PHE A 103 6.83 -6.73 17.83
C PHE A 103 7.31 -7.93 18.66
N HIS A 104 8.01 -7.64 19.75
CA HIS A 104 8.40 -8.65 20.72
C HIS A 104 7.28 -8.76 21.74
N LEU A 105 6.64 -9.93 21.82
CA LEU A 105 5.76 -10.23 22.95
C LEU A 105 6.60 -10.17 24.24
N PRO A 106 6.07 -9.56 25.32
CA PRO A 106 6.72 -9.62 26.63
C PRO A 106 6.82 -11.05 27.16
#